data_AF-A0A914E472-F1
#
_entry.id   AF-A0A914E472-F1
#
_cell.length_a   1.000
_cell.length_b   1.000
_cell.length_c   1.000
_cell.angle_alpha   90.00
_cell.angle_beta   90.00
_cell.angle_gamma   90.00
#
_symmetry.space_group_name_H-M   'P 1'
#
loop_
_entity.id
_entity.type
_entity.pdbx_description
1 polymer ?
#
loop_
_entity_poly.entity_id
_entity_poly.type
_entity_poly.pdbx_seq_one_letter_code
_entity_poly.pdbx_strand_id
1 'polypeptide(L)'
;MAITPPPRVADPHPPPAFPPGAEPGTALPMAPEKCDSPMCFNENFCCNFWSQKGECEKNPTWMLCNCKVSCGKCFPQYLFGSCVDYHTGCPKWASTGECQKNEDWMKDNCRKSCNSCYDMTQLQKLCPLS
;
A
#
# COMPACT_ATOMS: atom_id res chain seq x y z
N MET A 1 33.18 -1.86 18.41
CA MET A 1 32.69 -2.96 17.56
C MET A 1 31.81 -2.35 16.49
N ALA A 2 32.30 -2.26 15.25
CA ALA A 2 31.51 -1.74 14.14
C ALA A 2 30.64 -2.88 13.62
N ILE A 3 29.32 -2.75 13.80
CA ILE A 3 28.34 -3.69 13.26
C ILE A 3 28.24 -3.34 11.77
N THR A 4 28.91 -4.10 10.91
CA THR A 4 28.75 -3.95 9.46
C THR A 4 27.30 -4.28 9.10
N PRO A 5 26.57 -3.38 8.42
CA PRO A 5 25.23 -3.68 7.96
C PRO A 5 25.27 -4.86 6.98
N PRO A 6 24.24 -5.74 6.97
CA PRO A 6 24.17 -6.83 6.02
C PRO A 6 24.18 -6.29 4.58
N PRO A 7 24.75 -7.04 3.62
CA PRO A 7 24.75 -6.64 2.22
C PRO A 7 23.32 -6.39 1.76
N ARG A 8 23.11 -5.28 1.04
CA ARG A 8 21.84 -5.00 0.37
C ARG A 8 21.63 -6.10 -0.67
N VAL A 9 20.74 -7.04 -0.40
CA VAL A 9 20.18 -7.90 -1.44
C VAL A 9 19.61 -6.95 -2.49
N ALA A 10 20.03 -7.12 -3.76
CA ALA A 10 19.43 -6.36 -4.84
C ALA A 10 17.93 -6.69 -4.86
N ASP A 11 17.10 -5.70 -4.51
CA ASP A 11 15.64 -5.87 -4.45
C ASP A 11 15.12 -6.25 -5.84
N PRO A 12 14.59 -7.47 -6.05
CA PRO A 12 14.19 -7.94 -7.38
C PRO A 12 12.88 -7.33 -7.88
N HIS A 13 12.14 -6.61 -7.02
CA HIS A 13 10.75 -6.27 -7.27
C HIS A 13 10.57 -4.76 -7.46
N PRO A 14 10.36 -4.26 -8.69
CA PRO A 14 9.84 -2.93 -8.91
C PRO A 14 8.46 -2.78 -8.24
N PRO A 15 7.96 -1.54 -8.01
CA PRO A 15 6.59 -1.37 -7.59
C PRO A 15 5.68 -2.06 -8.62
N PRO A 16 4.52 -2.60 -8.23
CA PRO A 16 3.61 -3.23 -9.16
C PRO A 16 3.35 -2.29 -10.34
N ALA A 17 3.81 -2.68 -11.54
CA ALA A 17 3.67 -1.89 -12.74
C ALA A 17 2.24 -2.08 -13.26
N PHE A 18 1.43 -1.02 -13.27
CA PHE A 18 0.14 -1.06 -13.96
C PHE A 18 0.35 -0.78 -15.45
N PRO A 19 -0.22 -1.60 -16.36
CA PRO A 19 -0.12 -1.34 -17.79
C PRO A 19 -0.86 -0.04 -18.17
N PRO A 20 -0.29 0.78 -19.08
CA PRO A 20 -0.99 1.94 -19.62
C PRO A 20 -2.04 1.48 -20.64
N GLY A 21 -3.31 1.49 -20.23
CA GLY A 21 -4.46 1.23 -21.10
C GLY A 21 -4.72 -0.24 -21.37
N ALA A 22 -5.89 -0.73 -20.97
CA ALA A 22 -6.43 -2.01 -21.42
C ALA A 22 -7.90 -1.80 -21.84
N GLU A 23 -8.20 -2.29 -23.04
CA GLU A 23 -9.40 -2.09 -23.83
C GLU A 23 -10.66 -2.78 -23.26
N PRO A 24 -11.87 -2.41 -23.71
CA PRO A 24 -13.11 -3.01 -23.20
C PRO A 24 -13.43 -4.31 -23.94
N GLY A 25 -13.47 -5.43 -23.21
CA GLY A 25 -14.27 -6.58 -23.62
C GLY A 25 -13.75 -7.94 -23.20
N THR A 26 -14.13 -8.42 -22.02
CA THR A 26 -14.89 -9.68 -21.80
C THR A 26 -15.13 -9.87 -20.31
N ALA A 27 -16.39 -10.08 -19.91
CA ALA A 27 -16.80 -10.19 -18.52
C ALA A 27 -16.64 -11.62 -17.97
N LEU A 28 -15.79 -11.77 -16.96
CA LEU A 28 -15.81 -12.85 -15.96
C LEU A 28 -16.30 -12.27 -14.62
N PRO A 29 -16.87 -13.09 -13.70
CA PRO A 29 -17.42 -12.61 -12.44
C PRO A 29 -16.32 -12.12 -11.49
N MET A 30 -16.14 -10.78 -11.49
CA MET A 30 -15.60 -9.87 -10.47
C MET A 30 -14.88 -10.52 -9.26
N ALA A 31 -13.69 -11.04 -9.48
CA ALA A 31 -12.61 -10.94 -8.48
C ALA A 31 -11.93 -9.58 -8.68
N PRO A 32 -11.58 -8.81 -7.61
CA PRO A 32 -10.83 -7.58 -7.80
C PRO A 32 -9.41 -7.96 -8.22
N GLU A 33 -9.07 -7.79 -9.51
CA GLU A 33 -7.75 -8.10 -10.09
C GLU A 33 -6.59 -7.24 -9.54
N LYS A 34 -6.76 -6.50 -8.44
CA LYS A 34 -5.89 -5.37 -8.09
C LYS A 34 -5.46 -5.32 -6.62
N CYS A 35 -5.27 -6.48 -5.98
CA CYS A 35 -4.70 -6.55 -4.64
C CYS A 35 -3.53 -7.53 -4.49
N ASP A 36 -2.68 -7.53 -5.51
CA ASP A 36 -1.61 -8.51 -5.69
C ASP A 36 -0.23 -7.95 -5.35
N SER A 37 -0.13 -6.92 -4.49
CA SER A 37 1.19 -6.49 -4.05
C SER A 37 1.93 -7.66 -3.42
N PRO A 38 3.15 -7.98 -3.88
CA PRO A 38 3.93 -9.05 -3.29
C PRO A 38 4.20 -8.70 -1.83
N MET A 39 4.26 -9.70 -0.95
CA MET A 39 4.37 -9.52 0.50
C MET A 39 3.08 -9.00 1.16
N CYS A 40 3.20 -8.59 2.43
CA CYS A 40 2.11 -8.12 3.26
C CYS A 40 2.10 -6.58 3.29
N PHE A 41 1.49 -5.95 2.28
CA PHE A 41 1.27 -4.51 2.15
C PHE A 41 -0.23 -4.18 2.02
N ASN A 42 -0.66 -2.96 2.31
CA ASN A 42 -1.98 -2.54 1.81
C ASN A 42 -1.84 -1.96 0.40
N GLU A 43 -2.94 -1.96 -0.32
CA GLU A 43 -3.07 -1.43 -1.68
C GLU A 43 -3.60 0.00 -1.68
N ASN A 44 -4.19 0.46 -0.56
CA ASN A 44 -4.78 1.78 -0.46
C ASN A 44 -4.41 2.49 0.86
N PHE A 45 -4.02 3.75 0.77
CA PHE A 45 -3.59 4.56 1.92
C PHE A 45 -4.70 4.85 2.95
N CYS A 46 -5.96 4.65 2.57
CA CYS A 46 -7.10 4.77 3.46
C CYS A 46 -7.37 3.51 4.29
N CYS A 47 -6.67 2.41 4.03
CA CYS A 47 -6.87 1.14 4.73
C CYS A 47 -6.75 1.25 6.25
N ASN A 48 -5.82 2.04 6.77
CA ASN A 48 -5.71 2.26 8.22
C ASN A 48 -6.98 2.92 8.79
N PHE A 49 -7.47 3.98 8.14
CA PHE A 49 -8.67 4.69 8.56
C PHE A 49 -9.92 3.81 8.46
N TRP A 50 -10.14 3.16 7.32
CA TRP A 50 -11.30 2.31 7.09
C TRP A 50 -11.35 1.09 8.02
N SER A 51 -10.21 0.48 8.33
CA SER A 51 -10.16 -0.62 9.30
C SER A 51 -10.67 -0.19 10.68
N GLN A 52 -10.27 1.00 11.15
CA GLN A 52 -10.74 1.56 12.42
C GLN A 52 -12.23 1.97 12.39
N LYS A 53 -12.85 2.03 11.21
CA LYS A 53 -14.27 2.33 11.01
C LYS A 53 -15.13 1.08 10.81
N GLY A 54 -14.53 -0.10 10.95
CA GLY A 54 -15.22 -1.40 10.87
C GLY A 54 -15.50 -1.86 9.44
N GLU A 55 -14.76 -1.36 8.45
CA GLU A 55 -14.93 -1.81 7.07
C GLU A 55 -14.46 -3.25 6.86
N CYS A 56 -13.55 -3.75 7.69
CA CYS A 56 -13.12 -5.15 7.62
C CYS A 56 -14.30 -6.13 7.80
N GLU A 57 -15.31 -5.74 8.59
CA GLU A 57 -16.53 -6.52 8.82
C GLU A 57 -17.66 -6.14 7.86
N LYS A 58 -17.82 -4.86 7.54
CA LYS A 58 -18.90 -4.36 6.67
C LYS A 58 -18.65 -4.63 5.19
N ASN A 59 -17.40 -4.55 4.76
CA ASN A 59 -16.97 -4.76 3.38
C ASN A 59 -15.77 -5.74 3.30
N PRO A 60 -15.94 -6.98 3.79
CA PRO A 60 -14.85 -7.91 3.99
C PRO A 60 -14.17 -8.32 2.68
N THR A 61 -14.92 -8.51 1.59
CA THR A 61 -14.35 -8.94 0.31
C THR A 61 -13.35 -7.92 -0.23
N TRP A 62 -13.71 -6.62 -0.20
CA TRP A 62 -12.82 -5.57 -0.69
C TRP A 62 -11.67 -5.30 0.28
N MET A 63 -11.97 -5.21 1.58
CA MET A 63 -10.98 -4.88 2.60
C MET A 63 -9.97 -6.00 2.82
N LEU A 64 -10.36 -7.28 2.78
CA LEU A 64 -9.41 -8.39 2.87
C LEU A 64 -8.55 -8.54 1.61
N CYS A 65 -8.98 -7.99 0.47
CA CYS A 65 -8.16 -7.90 -0.73
C CYS A 65 -7.15 -6.75 -0.56
N ASN A 66 -7.64 -5.52 -0.40
CA ASN A 66 -6.84 -4.29 -0.50
C ASN A 66 -6.19 -3.84 0.80
N CYS A 67 -6.73 -4.21 1.95
CA CYS A 67 -6.33 -3.74 3.28
C CYS A 67 -5.85 -4.90 4.16
N LYS A 68 -5.14 -5.86 3.56
CA LYS A 68 -4.72 -7.11 4.20
C LYS A 68 -3.91 -6.91 5.49
N VAL A 69 -3.11 -5.84 5.59
CA VAL A 69 -2.37 -5.52 6.82
C VAL A 69 -3.33 -4.94 7.86
N SER A 70 -4.10 -3.92 7.48
CA SER A 70 -4.98 -3.21 8.41
C SER A 70 -6.11 -4.08 8.96
N CYS A 71 -6.61 -5.04 8.18
CA CYS A 71 -7.60 -6.03 8.62
C CYS A 71 -6.98 -7.29 9.24
N GLY A 72 -5.65 -7.35 9.42
CA GLY A 72 -4.98 -8.48 10.06
C GLY A 72 -5.02 -9.80 9.26
N LYS A 73 -5.25 -9.75 7.95
CA LYS A 73 -5.17 -10.93 7.06
C LYS A 73 -3.73 -11.42 6.89
N CYS A 74 -2.75 -10.53 7.04
CA CYS A 74 -1.34 -10.87 7.07
C CYS A 74 -0.59 -9.97 8.06
N PHE A 75 0.62 -10.38 8.45
CA PHE A 75 1.47 -9.64 9.39
C PHE A 75 2.77 -9.21 8.70
N PRO A 76 3.05 -7.89 8.62
CA PRO A 76 4.26 -7.39 7.98
C PRO A 76 5.49 -7.52 8.88
N GLN A 77 6.67 -7.56 8.26
CA GLN A 77 7.97 -7.53 8.96
C GLN A 77 8.48 -6.11 9.25
N TYR A 78 7.72 -5.09 8.83
CA TYR A 78 7.99 -3.68 9.07
C TYR A 78 7.04 -3.12 10.14
N LEU A 79 7.40 -1.98 10.72
CA LEU A 79 6.60 -1.33 11.76
C LEU A 79 5.38 -0.59 11.16
N PHE A 80 4.31 -1.35 10.91
CA PHE A 80 3.05 -0.81 10.38
C PHE A 80 2.49 0.32 11.26
N GLY A 81 2.00 1.39 10.62
CA GLY A 81 1.45 2.58 11.27
C GLY A 81 2.47 3.70 11.51
N SER A 82 3.78 3.40 11.50
CA SER A 82 4.82 4.41 11.65
C SER A 82 5.00 5.26 10.38
N CYS A 83 5.48 6.50 10.53
CA CYS A 83 5.82 7.40 9.42
C CYS A 83 7.22 7.06 8.89
N VAL A 84 7.32 5.96 8.15
CA VAL A 84 8.56 5.51 7.50
C VAL A 84 8.23 4.94 6.12
N ASP A 85 9.27 4.65 5.35
CA ASP A 85 9.13 3.85 4.13
C ASP A 85 9.21 2.37 4.50
N TYR A 86 8.21 1.58 4.09
CA TYR A 86 8.18 0.14 4.32
C TYR A 86 8.97 -0.64 3.27
N HIS A 87 9.42 0.03 2.20
CA HIS A 87 10.28 -0.55 1.19
C HIS A 87 11.56 0.29 0.98
N THR A 88 12.69 -0.38 0.86
CA THR A 88 14.02 0.21 0.62
C THR A 88 14.09 1.02 -0.67
N GLY A 89 13.29 0.64 -1.68
CA GLY A 89 13.16 1.29 -2.98
C GLY A 89 12.37 2.60 -2.98
N CYS A 90 11.62 2.91 -1.92
CA CYS A 90 10.72 4.08 -1.86
C CYS A 90 11.39 5.41 -2.23
N PRO A 91 12.63 5.75 -1.79
CA PRO A 91 13.27 7.01 -2.17
C PRO A 91 13.49 7.11 -3.69
N LYS A 92 13.89 6.00 -4.32
CA LYS A 92 14.10 5.95 -5.77
C LYS A 92 12.77 6.12 -6.51
N TRP A 93 11.75 5.37 -6.11
CA TRP A 93 10.45 5.40 -6.77
C TRP A 93 9.75 6.75 -6.62
N ALA A 94 9.84 7.36 -5.44
CA ALA A 94 9.36 8.72 -5.24
C ALA A 94 10.06 9.71 -6.17
N SER A 95 11.39 9.62 -6.30
CA SER A 95 12.15 10.49 -7.22
C SER A 95 11.80 10.30 -8.70
N THR A 96 11.22 9.15 -9.08
CA THR A 96 10.76 8.86 -10.45
C THR A 96 9.27 9.15 -10.66
N GLY A 97 8.59 9.76 -9.68
CA GLY A 97 7.20 10.20 -9.76
C GLY A 97 6.16 9.13 -9.43
N GLU A 98 6.55 8.05 -8.75
CA GLU A 98 5.60 6.98 -8.40
C GLU A 98 4.57 7.42 -7.36
N CYS A 99 4.86 8.45 -6.54
CA CYS A 99 3.90 8.99 -5.58
C CYS A 99 2.62 9.54 -6.24
N GLN A 100 2.66 9.84 -7.54
CA GLN A 100 1.53 10.30 -8.33
C GLN A 100 1.00 9.20 -9.27
N LYS A 101 1.90 8.39 -9.84
CA LYS A 101 1.51 7.31 -10.77
C LYS A 101 0.90 6.10 -10.08
N ASN A 102 1.39 5.78 -8.88
CA ASN A 102 0.94 4.69 -8.03
C ASN A 102 0.56 5.24 -6.65
N GLU A 103 -0.29 6.27 -6.67
CA GLU A 103 -0.57 7.13 -5.53
C GLU A 103 -1.03 6.35 -4.30
N ASP A 104 -2.02 5.47 -4.43
CA ASP A 104 -2.61 4.75 -3.31
C ASP A 104 -1.60 3.85 -2.59
N TRP A 105 -0.87 3.04 -3.34
CA TRP A 105 0.12 2.13 -2.78
C TRP A 105 1.32 2.90 -2.20
N MET A 106 1.83 3.87 -2.95
CA MET A 106 3.00 4.65 -2.51
C MET A 106 2.66 5.50 -1.28
N LYS A 107 1.44 6.01 -1.16
CA LYS A 107 1.04 6.80 0.01
C LYS A 107 0.89 5.96 1.27
N ASP A 108 0.57 4.67 1.18
CA ASP A 108 0.55 3.76 2.35
C ASP A 108 1.93 3.21 2.69
N ASN A 109 2.72 2.85 1.66
CA ASN A 109 3.92 2.02 1.82
C ASN A 109 5.23 2.81 1.72
N CYS A 110 5.22 4.00 1.12
CA CYS A 110 6.37 4.90 0.95
C CYS A 110 6.11 6.26 1.61
N ARG A 111 5.60 6.23 2.84
CA ARG A 111 5.00 7.40 3.51
C ARG A 111 5.97 8.56 3.67
N LYS A 112 7.22 8.26 4.03
CA LYS A 112 8.24 9.28 4.23
C LYS A 112 8.68 9.86 2.89
N SER A 113 8.96 9.01 1.91
CA SER A 113 9.39 9.43 0.58
C SER A 113 8.33 10.22 -0.19
N CYS A 114 7.05 9.90 0.00
CA CYS A 114 5.92 10.59 -0.63
C CYS A 114 5.28 11.70 0.21
N ASN A 115 5.83 12.03 1.38
CA ASN A 115 5.27 13.00 2.32
C ASN A 115 3.79 12.74 2.66
N SER A 116 3.41 11.46 2.81
CA SER A 116 2.04 11.00 3.07
C SER A 116 1.89 10.41 4.48
N CYS A 117 2.65 10.93 5.44
CA CYS A 117 2.52 10.59 6.85
C CYS A 117 1.29 11.23 7.47
N TYR A 118 0.11 10.87 6.97
CA TYR A 118 -1.16 11.39 7.46
C TYR A 118 -1.47 10.85 8.86
N ASP A 119 -1.94 11.73 9.74
CA ASP A 119 -2.60 11.35 10.98
C ASP A 119 -4.07 10.97 10.74
N MET A 120 -4.74 10.48 11.78
CA MET A 120 -6.14 10.06 11.70
C MET A 120 -7.11 11.20 11.34
N THR A 121 -6.81 12.43 11.74
CA THR A 121 -7.63 13.61 11.44
C THR A 121 -7.50 14.01 9.96
N GLN A 122 -6.30 13.88 9.39
CA GLN A 122 -6.05 14.08 7.97
C GLN A 122 -6.70 12.98 7.15
N LEU A 123 -6.52 11.71 7.53
CA LEU A 123 -7.15 10.58 6.84
C LEU A 123 -8.68 10.69 6.85
N GLN A 124 -9.31 11.14 7.93
CA GLN A 124 -10.76 11.36 7.95
C GLN A 124 -11.24 12.32 6.85
N LYS A 125 -10.43 13.30 6.45
CA LYS A 125 -10.77 14.27 5.40
C LYS A 125 -10.47 13.73 4.00
N LEU A 126 -9.45 12.87 3.89
CA LEU A 126 -8.95 12.33 2.62
C LEU A 126 -9.64 11.02 2.21
N CYS A 127 -10.16 10.27 3.19
CA CYS A 127 -10.68 8.92 3.03
C CYS A 127 -12.18 8.92 3.28
N PRO A 128 -13.02 9.08 2.24
CA PRO A 128 -14.46 9.00 2.39
C PRO A 128 -14.86 7.60 2.88
N LEU A 129 -15.90 7.52 3.69
CA LEU A 129 -16.53 6.25 4.04
C LEU A 129 -17.47 5.85 2.90
N SER A 130 -17.40 4.58 2.52
CA SER A 130 -18.27 3.95 1.53
C SER A 130 -19.67 3.69 2.07
#